data_AF-A0A397ASX0-F1
#
_entry.id   AF-A0A397ASX0-F1
#
_cell.length_a   1.000
_cell.length_b   1.000
_cell.length_c   1.000
_cell.angle_alpha   90.00
_cell.angle_beta   90.00
_cell.angle_gamma   90.00
#
_symmetry.space_group_name_H-M   'P 1'
#
loop_
_entity.id
_entity.type
_entity.pdbx_description
1 polymer ?
#
loop_
_entity_poly.entity_id
_entity_poly.type
_entity_poly.pdbx_seq_one_letter_code
_entity_poly.pdbx_strand_id
1 'polypeptide(L)'
;MFTDAASSIPAWTVLLELYETQQTDMNNATNAQDGGVQSDEKLSYELWRTEERVRMLVLDEASCRHLTPQMHGKLWMLLSGANTEMDLRKGHYSTLVGHSSSVRQIEADLTRTVSPDDADWSVERSDQLRRVLVAYAVHNPKLGYCQGLNYVVARLLQCVDDDESAFWLLERMIALLPDDYYTTMLGLAIDQHVFAELVALQTPQIVQHIEALISTDGRVQPFKLSFCPMEHLYPRAHTCFNRLDLPLYESKSEMLTYLIAVVSQDATGFSME
;
A
#
# COMPACT_ATOMS: atom_id res chain seq x y z
N MET A 1 -7.19 28.87 13.56
CA MET A 1 -5.78 28.97 13.99
C MET A 1 -5.61 28.03 15.18
N PHE A 2 -5.59 26.72 14.92
CA PHE A 2 -5.18 25.74 15.92
C PHE A 2 -3.65 25.80 15.94
N THR A 3 -3.08 26.09 17.10
CA THR A 3 -1.64 26.25 17.27
C THR A 3 -0.93 24.91 17.09
N ASP A 4 0.30 24.92 16.57
CA ASP A 4 1.17 23.73 16.34
C ASP A 4 1.32 22.80 17.55
N ALA A 5 0.94 23.23 18.75
CA ALA A 5 0.91 22.40 19.95
C ALA A 5 -0.14 21.28 19.91
N ALA A 6 -1.24 21.46 19.18
CA ALA A 6 -2.39 20.53 19.15
C ALA A 6 -2.15 19.26 18.30
N SER A 7 -1.08 19.23 17.51
CA SER A 7 -0.71 18.12 16.61
C SER A 7 0.67 17.52 16.93
N SER A 8 1.25 17.88 18.07
CA SER A 8 2.51 17.29 18.55
C SER A 8 2.34 15.81 18.90
N ILE A 9 3.45 15.05 18.91
CA ILE A 9 3.46 13.63 19.35
C ILE A 9 2.75 13.45 20.70
N PRO A 10 3.05 14.23 21.76
CA PRO A 10 2.35 14.10 23.04
C PRO A 10 0.84 14.36 22.95
N ALA A 11 0.40 15.30 22.12
CA ALA A 11 -1.01 15.58 21.92
C ALA A 11 -1.73 14.39 21.26
N TRP A 12 -1.12 13.76 20.26
CA TRP A 12 -1.63 12.54 19.64
C TRP A 12 -1.67 11.36 20.61
N THR A 13 -0.60 11.16 21.39
CA THR A 13 -0.54 10.10 22.40
C THR A 13 -1.68 10.23 23.41
N VAL A 14 -1.83 11.42 24.01
CA VAL A 14 -2.89 11.67 25.00
C VAL A 14 -4.29 11.49 24.41
N LEU A 15 -4.50 11.92 23.16
CA LEU A 15 -5.79 11.78 22.50
C LEU A 15 -6.16 10.31 22.24
N LEU A 16 -5.19 9.50 21.80
CA LEU A 16 -5.40 8.07 21.55
C LEU A 16 -5.57 7.28 22.86
N GLU A 17 -4.82 7.60 23.92
CA GLU A 17 -4.99 7.00 25.25
C GLU A 17 -6.36 7.34 25.86
N LEU A 18 -6.83 8.58 25.67
CA LEU A 18 -8.17 8.99 26.08
C LEU A 18 -9.24 8.15 25.37
N TYR A 19 -9.10 7.99 24.05
CA TYR A 19 -10.03 7.19 23.26
C TYR A 19 -10.08 5.73 23.75
N GLU A 20 -8.93 5.09 23.98
CA GLU A 20 -8.86 3.70 24.48
C GLU A 20 -9.50 3.53 25.86
N THR A 21 -9.28 4.51 26.74
CA THR A 21 -9.89 4.53 28.07
C THR A 21 -11.42 4.63 27.95
N GLN A 22 -11.91 5.56 27.12
CA GLN A 22 -13.35 5.74 26.90
C GLN A 22 -14.02 4.51 26.28
N GLN A 23 -13.35 3.83 25.32
CA GLN A 23 -13.86 2.57 24.78
C GLN A 23 -13.95 1.47 25.83
N THR A 24 -12.92 1.35 26.68
CA THR A 24 -12.89 0.36 27.75
C THR A 24 -14.03 0.61 28.74
N ASP A 25 -14.25 1.86 29.13
CA ASP A 25 -15.35 2.26 30.01
C ASP A 25 -16.72 1.94 29.39
N MET A 26 -16.90 2.23 28.09
CA MET A 26 -18.14 1.92 27.34
C MET A 26 -18.41 0.41 27.30
N ASN A 27 -17.38 -0.39 27.04
CA ASN A 27 -17.48 -1.85 27.02
C ASN A 27 -17.82 -2.41 28.41
N ASN A 28 -17.22 -1.85 29.47
CA ASN A 28 -17.51 -2.24 30.84
C ASN A 28 -18.94 -1.88 31.26
N ALA A 29 -19.41 -0.67 30.92
CA ALA A 29 -20.77 -0.22 31.20
C ALA A 29 -21.82 -1.10 30.51
N THR A 30 -21.59 -1.43 29.24
CA THR A 30 -22.47 -2.31 28.45
C THR A 30 -22.57 -3.72 29.06
N ASN A 31 -21.46 -4.26 29.56
CA ASN A 31 -21.42 -5.58 30.18
C ASN A 31 -22.03 -5.61 31.59
N ALA A 32 -22.01 -4.48 32.31
CA ALA A 32 -22.42 -4.44 33.71
C ALA A 32 -23.95 -4.51 33.91
N GLN A 33 -24.79 -4.25 32.90
CA GLN A 33 -26.26 -4.16 33.02
C GLN A 33 -26.77 -3.27 34.20
N ASP A 34 -25.92 -2.41 34.77
CA ASP A 34 -26.19 -1.65 36.01
C ASP A 34 -25.96 -0.13 35.83
N GLY A 35 -25.73 0.31 34.59
CA GLY A 35 -25.60 1.73 34.22
C GLY A 35 -26.96 2.39 34.11
N GLY A 36 -27.17 3.52 34.81
CA GLY A 36 -28.34 4.35 34.57
C GLY A 36 -28.28 4.92 33.14
N VAL A 37 -29.40 4.94 32.41
CA VAL A 37 -29.51 5.42 31.01
C VAL A 37 -28.75 6.73 30.75
N GLN A 38 -28.72 7.63 31.74
CA GLN A 38 -28.08 8.94 31.64
C GLN A 38 -26.54 8.92 31.76
N SER A 39 -25.95 7.90 32.41
CA SER A 39 -24.48 7.72 32.42
C SER A 39 -23.98 7.18 31.08
N ASP A 40 -24.73 6.27 30.47
CA ASP A 40 -24.37 5.63 29.21
C ASP A 40 -24.46 6.62 28.04
N GLU A 41 -25.51 7.46 28.00
CA GLU A 41 -25.62 8.55 27.02
C GLU A 41 -24.46 9.55 27.11
N LYS A 42 -24.05 9.89 28.34
CA LYS A 42 -22.93 10.82 28.55
C LYS A 42 -21.61 10.22 28.08
N LEU A 43 -21.37 8.95 28.39
CA LEU A 43 -20.14 8.26 28.00
C LEU A 43 -20.06 8.09 26.48
N SER A 44 -21.18 7.74 25.85
CA SER A 44 -21.32 7.67 24.38
C SER A 44 -21.04 9.02 23.72
N TYR A 45 -21.57 10.11 24.27
CA TYR A 45 -21.33 11.46 23.73
C TYR A 45 -19.86 11.89 23.84
N GLU A 46 -19.20 11.62 24.96
CA GLU A 46 -17.77 11.96 25.13
C GLU A 46 -16.87 11.13 24.21
N LEU A 47 -17.17 9.84 24.01
CA LEU A 47 -16.47 9.00 23.05
C LEU A 47 -16.63 9.56 21.62
N TRP A 48 -17.87 9.82 21.21
CA TRP A 48 -18.17 10.41 19.89
C TRP A 48 -17.41 11.72 19.65
N ARG A 49 -17.35 12.58 20.67
CA ARG A 49 -16.61 13.85 20.60
C ARG A 49 -15.10 13.63 20.39
N THR A 50 -14.52 12.65 21.07
CA THR A 50 -13.11 12.27 20.90
C THR A 50 -12.86 11.76 19.48
N GLU A 51 -13.71 10.86 18.98
CA GLU A 51 -13.60 10.34 17.60
C GLU A 51 -13.67 11.46 16.56
N GLU A 52 -14.60 12.40 16.72
CA GLU A 52 -14.76 13.50 15.77
C GLU A 52 -13.54 14.43 15.78
N ARG A 53 -12.94 14.65 16.94
CA ARG A 53 -11.69 15.37 17.04
C ARG A 53 -10.55 14.66 16.29
N VAL A 54 -10.47 13.33 16.39
CA VAL A 54 -9.49 12.54 15.63
C VAL A 54 -9.74 12.68 14.12
N ARG A 55 -10.99 12.53 13.65
CA ARG A 55 -11.34 12.68 12.23
C ARG A 55 -10.93 14.03 11.68
N MET A 56 -11.22 15.10 12.43
CA MET A 56 -10.84 16.47 12.05
C MET A 56 -9.33 16.66 11.95
N LEU A 57 -8.55 16.06 12.84
CA LEU A 57 -7.08 16.16 12.82
C LEU A 57 -6.47 15.33 11.69
N VAL A 58 -7.01 14.16 11.36
CA VAL A 58 -6.51 13.31 10.26
C VAL A 58 -6.71 13.97 8.89
N LEU A 59 -7.75 14.79 8.73
CA LEU A 59 -7.99 15.54 7.50
C LEU A 59 -7.01 16.72 7.31
N ASP A 60 -6.29 17.12 8.35
CA ASP A 60 -5.26 18.15 8.27
C ASP A 60 -3.87 17.51 8.09
N GLU A 61 -3.31 17.64 6.89
CA GLU A 61 -2.01 17.06 6.54
C GLU A 61 -0.88 17.54 7.47
N ALA A 62 -0.93 18.80 7.92
CA ALA A 62 0.04 19.34 8.87
C ALA A 62 -0.02 18.62 10.20
N SER A 63 -1.22 18.25 10.66
CA SER A 63 -1.43 17.53 11.91
C SER A 63 -0.91 16.09 11.88
N CYS A 64 -0.85 15.46 10.70
CA CYS A 64 -0.41 14.08 10.54
C CYS A 64 1.12 13.91 10.45
N ARG A 65 1.89 15.00 10.24
CA ARG A 65 3.35 14.95 10.05
C ARG A 65 4.13 14.34 11.20
N HIS A 66 3.54 14.32 12.39
CA HIS A 66 4.17 13.87 13.61
C HIS A 66 3.71 12.48 14.06
N LEU A 67 2.88 11.78 13.28
CA LEU A 67 2.41 10.44 13.64
C LEU A 67 3.57 9.43 13.60
N THR A 68 3.70 8.67 14.68
CA THR A 68 4.66 7.55 14.72
C THR A 68 4.04 6.29 14.14
N PRO A 69 4.84 5.30 13.69
CA PRO A 69 4.31 4.02 13.19
C PRO A 69 3.35 3.32 14.16
N GLN A 70 3.58 3.43 15.48
CA GLN A 70 2.72 2.84 16.51
C GLN A 70 1.35 3.54 16.59
N MET A 71 1.29 4.85 16.29
CA MET A 71 0.02 5.59 16.26
C MET A 71 -0.83 5.21 15.06
N HIS A 72 -0.22 4.80 13.94
CA HIS A 72 -0.94 4.41 12.74
C HIS A 72 -1.89 3.23 12.99
N GLY A 73 -1.45 2.18 13.71
CA GLY A 73 -2.32 1.04 14.01
C GLY A 73 -3.58 1.44 14.75
N LYS A 74 -3.42 2.21 15.84
CA LYS A 74 -4.55 2.72 16.64
C LYS A 74 -5.51 3.57 15.80
N LEU A 75 -4.96 4.48 14.99
CA LEU A 75 -5.76 5.32 14.10
C LEU A 75 -6.50 4.51 13.04
N TRP A 76 -5.84 3.53 12.43
CA TRP A 76 -6.48 2.68 11.43
C TRP A 76 -7.61 1.85 12.04
N MET A 77 -7.41 1.30 13.25
CA MET A 77 -8.45 0.54 13.96
C MET A 77 -9.69 1.39 14.25
N LEU A 78 -9.49 2.63 14.69
CA LEU A 78 -10.57 3.60 14.92
C LEU A 78 -11.25 4.03 13.62
N LEU A 79 -10.48 4.55 12.65
CA LEU A 79 -11.04 5.20 11.45
C LEU A 79 -11.71 4.22 10.48
N SER A 80 -11.25 2.98 10.42
CA SER A 80 -11.86 1.94 9.58
C SER A 80 -13.12 1.32 10.18
N GLY A 81 -13.37 1.56 11.48
CA GLY A 81 -14.39 0.86 12.26
C GLY A 81 -14.01 -0.57 12.66
N ALA A 82 -12.76 -0.99 12.45
CA ALA A 82 -12.31 -2.34 12.81
C ALA A 82 -12.43 -2.64 14.30
N ASN A 83 -12.15 -1.67 15.18
CA ASN A 83 -12.36 -1.81 16.63
C ASN A 83 -13.82 -2.15 16.96
N THR A 84 -14.76 -1.48 16.30
CA THR A 84 -16.19 -1.70 16.50
C THR A 84 -16.59 -3.12 16.08
N GLU A 85 -16.20 -3.58 14.89
CA GLU A 85 -16.50 -4.95 14.44
C GLU A 85 -15.87 -6.01 15.34
N MET A 86 -14.63 -5.80 15.78
CA MET A 86 -13.94 -6.68 16.72
C MET A 86 -14.70 -6.79 18.04
N ASP A 87 -15.17 -5.67 18.59
CA ASP A 87 -15.94 -5.66 19.83
C ASP A 87 -17.32 -6.29 19.69
N LEU A 88 -18.00 -6.07 18.56
CA LEU A 88 -19.30 -6.66 18.25
C LEU A 88 -19.24 -8.18 18.06
N ARG A 89 -18.12 -8.70 17.57
CA ARG A 89 -17.95 -10.11 17.19
C ARG A 89 -16.85 -10.79 17.99
N LYS A 90 -16.82 -10.55 19.30
CA LYS A 90 -15.83 -11.15 20.22
C LYS A 90 -15.75 -12.67 20.07
N GLY A 91 -14.53 -13.17 19.90
CA GLY A 91 -14.24 -14.59 19.71
C GLY A 91 -14.43 -15.10 18.28
N HIS A 92 -14.95 -14.30 17.35
CA HIS A 92 -15.14 -14.71 15.96
C HIS A 92 -13.82 -15.09 15.29
N TYR A 93 -12.78 -14.27 15.44
CA TYR A 93 -11.45 -14.58 14.91
C TYR A 93 -10.93 -15.93 15.40
N SER A 94 -11.05 -16.20 16.69
CA SER A 94 -10.60 -17.47 17.29
C SER A 94 -11.30 -18.70 16.68
N THR A 95 -12.54 -18.57 16.21
CA THR A 95 -13.24 -19.68 15.51
C THR A 95 -12.75 -19.93 14.09
N LEU A 96 -12.09 -18.94 13.48
CA LEU A 96 -11.61 -18.98 12.10
C LEU A 96 -10.16 -19.45 11.99
N VAL A 97 -9.38 -19.29 13.06
CA VAL A 97 -8.00 -19.76 13.15
C VAL A 97 -8.00 -21.29 13.15
N GLY A 98 -7.70 -21.88 11.99
CA GLY A 98 -7.78 -23.33 11.79
C GLY A 98 -7.25 -23.78 10.44
N HIS A 99 -8.02 -24.61 9.73
CA HIS A 99 -7.64 -25.11 8.41
C HIS A 99 -8.45 -24.40 7.31
N SER A 100 -7.76 -23.84 6.32
CA SER A 100 -8.36 -23.35 5.07
C SER A 100 -7.93 -24.20 3.88
N SER A 101 -8.73 -24.20 2.82
CA SER A 101 -8.33 -24.81 1.54
C SER A 101 -7.11 -24.13 0.89
N SER A 102 -6.79 -22.91 1.33
CA SER A 102 -5.74 -22.07 0.75
C SER A 102 -4.39 -22.18 1.46
N VAL A 103 -4.25 -23.00 2.51
CA VAL A 103 -3.02 -23.11 3.32
C VAL A 103 -1.78 -23.34 2.44
N ARG A 104 -1.84 -24.22 1.43
CA ARG A 104 -0.69 -24.50 0.56
C ARG A 104 -0.20 -23.26 -0.20
N GLN A 105 -1.13 -22.45 -0.70
CA GLN A 105 -0.80 -21.22 -1.43
C GLN A 105 -0.27 -20.15 -0.47
N ILE A 106 -0.87 -20.06 0.72
CA ILE A 106 -0.41 -19.17 1.79
C ILE A 106 1.03 -19.51 2.16
N GLU A 107 1.36 -20.77 2.47
CA GLU A 107 2.75 -21.16 2.81
C GLU A 107 3.75 -20.78 1.71
N ALA A 108 3.41 -21.01 0.45
CA ALA A 108 4.28 -20.64 -0.67
C ALA A 108 4.55 -19.12 -0.68
N ASP A 109 3.52 -18.31 -0.44
CA ASP A 109 3.63 -16.85 -0.44
C ASP A 109 4.33 -16.31 0.81
N LEU A 110 4.18 -16.95 1.97
CA LEU A 110 4.89 -16.56 3.21
C LEU A 110 6.41 -16.55 3.01
N THR A 111 6.97 -17.55 2.31
CA THR A 111 8.42 -17.66 2.09
C THR A 111 9.04 -16.51 1.30
N ARG A 112 8.22 -15.78 0.53
CA ARG A 112 8.62 -14.63 -0.31
C ARG A 112 8.02 -13.31 0.15
N THR A 113 7.31 -13.29 1.28
CA THR A 113 6.65 -12.08 1.79
C THR A 113 7.63 -11.17 2.50
N VAL A 114 8.46 -11.75 3.37
CA VAL A 114 9.44 -11.02 4.17
C VAL A 114 10.83 -11.60 3.92
N SER A 115 11.83 -10.73 3.88
CA SER A 115 13.23 -11.15 3.71
C SER A 115 13.67 -12.00 4.92
N PRO A 116 14.41 -13.10 4.72
CA PRO A 116 14.99 -13.87 5.82
C PRO A 116 15.92 -13.04 6.73
N ASP A 117 16.48 -11.95 6.22
CA ASP A 117 17.41 -11.07 6.93
C ASP A 117 16.72 -9.89 7.66
N ASP A 118 15.38 -9.84 7.66
CA ASP A 118 14.63 -8.79 8.34
C ASP A 118 14.65 -9.01 9.86
N ALA A 119 15.45 -8.21 10.57
CA ALA A 119 15.63 -8.31 12.01
C ALA A 119 14.35 -8.03 12.82
N ASP A 120 13.40 -7.29 12.25
CA ASP A 120 12.13 -6.95 12.90
C ASP A 120 11.07 -8.05 12.69
N TRP A 121 11.38 -9.09 11.92
CA TRP A 121 10.46 -10.17 11.58
C TRP A 121 10.79 -11.49 12.29
N SER A 122 10.01 -11.81 13.32
CA SER A 122 10.19 -13.04 14.10
C SER A 122 9.42 -14.24 13.52
N VAL A 123 9.74 -15.43 14.03
CA VAL A 123 8.95 -16.65 13.74
C VAL A 123 7.50 -16.48 14.17
N GLU A 124 7.25 -15.86 15.34
CA GLU A 124 5.88 -15.58 15.80
C GLU A 124 5.14 -14.61 14.86
N ARG A 125 5.82 -13.58 14.33
CA ARG A 125 5.21 -12.68 13.33
C ARG A 125 4.82 -13.41 12.04
N SER A 126 5.63 -14.39 11.63
CA SER A 126 5.30 -15.27 10.50
C SER A 126 4.09 -16.16 10.80
N ASP A 127 3.97 -16.65 12.03
CA ASP A 127 2.83 -17.45 12.47
C ASP A 127 1.55 -16.61 12.59
N GLN A 128 1.65 -15.38 13.11
CA GLN A 128 0.58 -14.38 13.09
C GLN A 128 0.10 -14.13 11.66
N LEU A 129 1.01 -13.84 10.73
CA LEU A 129 0.70 -13.62 9.32
C LEU A 129 -0.07 -14.80 8.71
N ARG A 130 0.36 -16.03 9.01
CA ARG A 130 -0.35 -17.24 8.58
C ARG A 130 -1.77 -17.30 9.15
N ARG A 131 -1.93 -17.10 10.46
CA ARG A 131 -3.23 -17.20 11.14
C ARG A 131 -4.23 -16.20 10.57
N VAL A 132 -3.82 -14.94 10.34
CA VAL A 132 -4.68 -13.91 9.74
C VAL A 132 -5.14 -14.30 8.34
N LEU A 133 -4.21 -14.71 7.46
CA LEU A 133 -4.54 -15.06 6.08
C LEU A 133 -5.45 -16.28 5.99
N VAL A 134 -5.23 -17.28 6.85
CA VAL A 134 -6.07 -18.46 6.96
C VAL A 134 -7.47 -18.08 7.46
N ALA A 135 -7.54 -17.32 8.55
CA ALA A 135 -8.81 -16.89 9.12
C ALA A 135 -9.62 -16.05 8.13
N TYR A 136 -8.96 -15.15 7.39
CA TYR A 136 -9.60 -14.34 6.36
C TYR A 136 -10.15 -15.17 5.20
N ALA A 137 -9.37 -16.15 4.71
CA ALA A 137 -9.83 -17.04 3.65
C ALA A 137 -11.05 -17.89 4.05
N VAL A 138 -11.16 -18.25 5.33
CA VAL A 138 -12.35 -18.93 5.89
C VAL A 138 -13.51 -17.95 6.06
N HIS A 139 -13.23 -16.72 6.51
CA HIS A 139 -14.24 -15.68 6.73
C HIS A 139 -14.98 -15.31 5.43
N ASN A 140 -14.24 -15.14 4.34
CA ASN A 140 -14.79 -14.78 3.04
C ASN A 140 -14.51 -15.89 2.01
N PRO A 141 -15.29 -16.98 1.99
CA PRO A 141 -15.04 -18.11 1.09
C PRO A 141 -15.28 -17.77 -0.39
N LYS A 142 -16.03 -16.71 -0.69
CA LYS A 142 -16.25 -16.22 -2.06
C LYS A 142 -14.94 -15.71 -2.68
N LEU A 143 -14.12 -15.02 -1.89
CA LEU A 143 -12.82 -14.50 -2.30
C LEU A 143 -11.67 -15.46 -1.95
N GLY A 144 -11.75 -16.10 -0.78
CA GLY A 144 -10.72 -16.99 -0.25
C GLY A 144 -9.41 -16.24 0.03
N TYR A 145 -8.31 -16.81 -0.45
CA TYR A 145 -6.99 -16.16 -0.43
C TYR A 145 -6.63 -15.68 -1.83
N CYS A 146 -6.50 -14.36 -2.00
CA CYS A 146 -5.90 -13.76 -3.19
C CYS A 146 -4.41 -13.51 -2.95
N GLN A 147 -3.58 -13.88 -3.93
CA GLN A 147 -2.15 -13.55 -3.91
C GLN A 147 -1.98 -12.03 -3.81
N GLY A 148 -1.06 -11.59 -2.95
CA GLY A 148 -0.83 -10.18 -2.65
C GLY A 148 -1.36 -9.76 -1.27
N LEU A 149 -2.40 -10.44 -0.75
CA LEU A 149 -2.92 -10.17 0.60
C LEU A 149 -1.87 -10.41 1.69
N ASN A 150 -0.91 -11.31 1.44
CA ASN A 150 0.23 -11.55 2.32
C ASN A 150 1.05 -10.29 2.61
N TYR A 151 1.29 -9.44 1.60
CA TYR A 151 2.02 -8.19 1.79
C TYR A 151 1.20 -7.15 2.54
N VAL A 152 -0.11 -7.10 2.31
CA VAL A 152 -1.03 -6.22 3.05
C VAL A 152 -1.02 -6.60 4.53
N VAL A 153 -1.24 -7.87 4.86
CA VAL A 153 -1.26 -8.32 6.25
C VAL A 153 0.09 -8.17 6.92
N ALA A 154 1.20 -8.44 6.22
CA ALA A 154 2.53 -8.21 6.77
C ALA A 154 2.72 -6.74 7.17
N ARG A 155 2.22 -5.79 6.36
CA ARG A 155 2.23 -4.37 6.70
C ARG A 155 1.32 -4.03 7.87
N LEU A 156 0.13 -4.62 7.95
CA LEU A 156 -0.78 -4.41 9.07
C LEU A 156 -0.15 -4.88 10.39
N LEU A 157 0.48 -6.05 10.41
CA LEU A 157 1.17 -6.60 11.60
C LEU A 157 2.36 -5.75 12.08
N GLN A 158 2.96 -4.93 11.22
CA GLN A 158 3.97 -3.95 11.65
C GLN A 158 3.36 -2.75 12.38
N CYS A 159 2.06 -2.50 12.20
CA CYS A 159 1.37 -1.34 12.75
C CYS A 159 0.48 -1.67 13.96
N VAL A 160 0.04 -2.92 14.10
CA VAL A 160 -0.78 -3.37 15.24
C VAL A 160 -0.06 -4.37 16.15
N ASP A 161 -0.56 -4.51 17.36
CA ASP A 161 0.07 -5.32 18.41
C ASP A 161 -0.20 -6.82 18.26
N ASP A 162 -1.36 -7.20 17.72
CA ASP A 162 -1.83 -8.58 17.63
C ASP A 162 -2.43 -8.93 16.25
N ASP A 163 -2.60 -10.24 16.00
CA ASP A 163 -3.12 -10.75 14.73
C ASP A 163 -4.64 -10.61 14.56
N GLU A 164 -5.43 -10.56 15.63
CA GLU A 164 -6.88 -10.32 15.53
C GLU A 164 -7.17 -8.89 15.04
N SER A 165 -6.45 -7.90 15.56
CA SER A 165 -6.50 -6.51 15.08
C SER A 165 -6.14 -6.43 13.59
N ALA A 166 -5.10 -7.13 13.15
CA ALA A 166 -4.71 -7.15 11.73
C ALA A 166 -5.78 -7.83 10.85
N PHE A 167 -6.44 -8.87 11.37
CA PHE A 167 -7.54 -9.53 10.68
C PHE A 167 -8.74 -8.58 10.47
N TRP A 168 -9.16 -7.85 11.50
CA TRP A 168 -10.29 -6.91 11.36
C TRP A 168 -9.95 -5.73 10.46
N LEU A 169 -8.72 -5.23 10.48
CA LEU A 169 -8.28 -4.22 9.50
C LEU A 169 -8.34 -4.74 8.08
N LEU A 170 -7.86 -5.97 7.84
CA LEU A 170 -7.94 -6.58 6.52
C LEU A 170 -9.40 -6.72 6.08
N GLU A 171 -10.29 -7.21 6.95
CA GLU A 171 -11.72 -7.33 6.65
C GLU A 171 -12.32 -5.98 6.26
N ARG A 172 -12.11 -4.93 7.06
CA ARG A 172 -12.60 -3.58 6.75
C ARG A 172 -12.05 -3.06 5.43
N MET A 173 -10.76 -3.24 5.16
CA MET A 173 -10.13 -2.78 3.91
C MET A 173 -10.75 -3.45 2.69
N ILE A 174 -10.98 -4.76 2.73
CA ILE A 174 -11.58 -5.47 1.60
C ILE A 174 -13.07 -5.15 1.46
N ALA A 175 -13.79 -4.95 2.58
CA ALA A 175 -15.20 -4.57 2.57
C ALA A 175 -15.47 -3.17 1.97
N LEU A 176 -14.44 -2.32 1.82
CA LEU A 176 -14.55 -1.03 1.12
C LEU A 176 -14.55 -1.17 -0.41
N LEU A 177 -14.12 -2.32 -0.91
CA LEU A 177 -14.02 -2.59 -2.34
C LEU A 177 -15.29 -3.29 -2.86
N PRO A 178 -15.58 -3.20 -4.17
CA PRO A 178 -16.62 -4.02 -4.78
C PRO A 178 -16.42 -5.51 -4.50
N ASP A 179 -17.52 -6.22 -4.26
CA ASP A 179 -17.60 -7.66 -3.98
C ASP A 179 -16.77 -8.55 -4.92
N ASP A 180 -16.66 -8.16 -6.19
CA ASP A 180 -15.98 -8.91 -7.23
C ASP A 180 -14.61 -8.35 -7.63
N TYR A 181 -14.14 -7.31 -6.93
CA TYR A 181 -12.92 -6.57 -7.25
C TYR A 181 -11.71 -7.49 -7.45
N TYR A 182 -11.49 -8.44 -6.54
CA TYR A 182 -10.41 -9.43 -6.62
C TYR A 182 -10.82 -10.79 -7.17
N THR A 183 -12.11 -11.09 -7.31
CA THR A 183 -12.54 -12.42 -7.79
C THR A 183 -12.58 -12.48 -9.32
N THR A 184 -13.06 -11.42 -9.97
CA THR A 184 -13.08 -11.31 -11.44
C THR A 184 -11.91 -10.50 -11.98
N MET A 185 -11.21 -9.76 -11.12
CA MET A 185 -10.20 -8.76 -11.46
C MET A 185 -10.72 -7.62 -12.35
N LEU A 186 -12.05 -7.52 -12.55
CA LEU A 186 -12.65 -6.47 -13.36
C LEU A 186 -12.49 -5.09 -12.70
N GLY A 187 -12.74 -5.01 -11.39
CA GLY A 187 -12.54 -3.77 -10.62
C GLY A 187 -11.10 -3.28 -10.71
N LEU A 188 -10.13 -4.20 -10.57
CA LEU A 188 -8.72 -3.87 -10.73
C LEU A 188 -8.38 -3.37 -12.14
N ALA A 189 -8.93 -4.00 -13.18
CA ALA A 189 -8.71 -3.56 -14.56
C ALA A 189 -9.29 -2.16 -14.83
N ILE A 190 -10.46 -1.86 -14.24
CA ILE A 190 -11.08 -0.52 -14.30
C ILE A 190 -10.16 0.50 -13.63
N ASP A 191 -9.70 0.24 -12.40
CA ASP A 191 -8.82 1.16 -11.67
C ASP A 191 -7.49 1.38 -12.40
N GLN A 192 -6.91 0.34 -13.00
CA GLN A 192 -5.72 0.47 -13.86
C GLN A 192 -5.96 1.39 -15.06
N HIS A 193 -7.13 1.28 -15.70
CA HIS A 193 -7.48 2.13 -16.83
C HIS A 193 -7.72 3.58 -16.39
N VAL A 194 -8.48 3.80 -15.32
CA VAL A 194 -8.70 5.13 -14.74
C VAL A 194 -7.37 5.78 -14.33
N PHE A 195 -6.48 5.01 -13.71
CA PHE A 195 -5.14 5.49 -13.35
C PHE A 195 -4.34 5.92 -14.59
N ALA A 196 -4.33 5.10 -15.66
CA ALA A 196 -3.64 5.44 -16.91
C ALA A 196 -4.16 6.75 -17.52
N GLU A 197 -5.48 6.95 -17.54
CA GLU A 197 -6.11 8.20 -18.00
C GLU A 197 -5.71 9.40 -17.13
N LEU A 198 -5.71 9.25 -15.80
CA LEU A 198 -5.26 10.31 -14.89
C LEU A 198 -3.78 10.68 -15.11
N VAL A 199 -2.92 9.68 -15.33
CA VAL A 199 -1.51 9.91 -15.69
C VAL A 199 -1.40 10.64 -17.03
N ALA A 200 -2.19 10.26 -18.04
CA ALA A 200 -2.21 10.96 -19.32
C ALA A 200 -2.62 12.43 -19.19
N LEU A 201 -3.58 12.73 -18.32
CA LEU A 201 -4.05 14.09 -18.06
C LEU A 201 -3.03 14.93 -17.26
N GLN A 202 -2.39 14.35 -16.25
CA GLN A 202 -1.50 15.09 -15.34
C GLN A 202 -0.06 15.16 -15.83
N THR A 203 0.44 14.09 -16.47
CA THR A 203 1.83 13.94 -16.90
C THR A 203 1.93 13.31 -18.30
N PRO A 204 1.41 13.97 -19.34
CA PRO A 204 1.35 13.41 -20.71
C PRO A 204 2.72 13.01 -21.28
N GLN A 205 3.79 13.67 -20.83
CA GLN A 205 5.17 13.35 -21.23
C GLN A 205 5.58 11.93 -20.81
N ILE A 206 5.11 11.45 -19.66
CA ILE A 206 5.37 10.08 -19.19
C ILE A 206 4.68 9.07 -20.10
N VAL A 207 3.42 9.34 -20.47
CA VAL A 207 2.67 8.45 -21.37
C VAL A 207 3.34 8.38 -22.73
N GLN A 208 3.68 9.52 -23.32
CA GLN A 208 4.42 9.56 -24.60
C GLN A 208 5.74 8.81 -24.52
N HIS A 209 6.46 8.91 -23.40
CA HIS A 209 7.70 8.18 -23.21
C HIS A 209 7.47 6.66 -23.11
N ILE A 210 6.48 6.22 -22.34
CA ILE A 210 6.12 4.81 -22.22
C ILE A 210 5.66 4.25 -23.57
N GLU A 211 4.82 4.98 -24.31
CA GLU A 211 4.39 4.61 -25.66
C GLU A 211 5.58 4.52 -26.62
N ALA A 212 6.55 5.42 -26.55
CA ALA A 212 7.77 5.33 -27.35
C ALA A 212 8.64 4.11 -27.00
N LEU A 213 8.54 3.58 -25.76
CA LEU A 213 9.22 2.35 -25.35
C LEU A 213 8.45 1.08 -25.72
N ILE A 214 7.19 1.20 -26.14
CA ILE A 214 6.32 0.08 -26.50
C ILE A 214 6.16 0.06 -28.01
N SER A 215 6.53 -1.04 -28.65
CA SER A 215 6.31 -1.17 -30.09
C SER A 215 4.82 -1.33 -30.43
N THR A 216 4.46 -1.16 -31.69
CA THR A 216 3.07 -1.27 -32.18
C THR A 216 2.44 -2.65 -31.93
N ASP A 217 3.24 -3.67 -31.60
CA ASP A 217 2.80 -5.01 -31.20
C ASP A 217 2.62 -5.20 -29.68
N GLY A 218 2.78 -4.12 -28.89
CA GLY A 218 2.63 -4.12 -27.44
C GLY A 218 3.85 -4.62 -26.67
N ARG A 219 4.96 -4.94 -27.35
CA ARG A 219 6.19 -5.38 -26.67
C ARG A 219 7.03 -4.19 -26.21
N VAL A 220 7.49 -4.26 -24.96
CA VAL A 220 8.53 -3.38 -24.44
C VAL A 220 9.79 -3.56 -25.29
N GLN A 221 10.34 -2.47 -25.80
CA GLN A 221 11.62 -2.42 -26.48
C GLN A 221 12.71 -2.19 -25.43
N PRO A 222 13.44 -3.23 -25.00
CA PRO A 222 14.58 -3.04 -24.09
C PRO A 222 15.68 -2.27 -24.81
N PHE A 223 16.50 -1.56 -24.04
CA PHE A 223 17.60 -0.80 -24.61
C PHE A 223 18.54 -1.74 -25.38
N LYS A 224 18.76 -1.44 -26.67
CA LYS A 224 19.60 -2.26 -27.54
C LYS A 224 20.69 -1.43 -28.22
N LEU A 225 21.91 -1.96 -28.19
CA LEU A 225 23.00 -1.47 -29.04
C LEU A 225 23.08 -2.34 -30.29
N SER A 226 23.06 -1.71 -31.46
CA SER A 226 23.28 -2.39 -32.75
C SER A 226 24.52 -1.80 -33.42
N PHE A 227 25.39 -2.66 -33.92
CA PHE A 227 26.55 -2.23 -34.69
C PHE A 227 26.18 -2.15 -36.18
N CYS A 228 26.51 -1.03 -36.83
CA CYS A 228 26.20 -0.81 -38.24
C CYS A 228 27.46 -0.42 -39.04
N PRO A 229 27.48 -0.64 -40.36
CA PRO A 229 28.50 -0.06 -41.22
C PRO A 229 28.61 1.46 -41.01
N MET A 230 29.81 2.01 -41.17
CA MET A 230 30.07 3.43 -40.93
C MET A 230 29.50 4.30 -42.06
N GLU A 231 28.18 4.54 -42.01
CA GLU A 231 27.47 5.48 -42.89
C GLU A 231 27.41 6.89 -42.29
N HIS A 232 27.53 7.00 -40.97
CA HIS A 232 27.58 8.24 -40.20
C HIS A 232 28.67 8.16 -39.13
N LEU A 233 29.19 9.32 -38.71
CA LEU A 233 30.28 9.41 -37.73
C LEU A 233 29.80 9.26 -36.27
N TYR A 234 28.56 9.67 -36.00
CA TYR A 234 27.99 9.72 -34.66
C TYR A 234 27.00 8.58 -34.42
N PRO A 235 26.89 8.07 -33.17
CA PRO A 235 25.82 7.16 -32.79
C PRO A 235 24.44 7.76 -33.09
N ARG A 236 23.52 6.94 -33.58
CA ARG A 236 22.16 7.35 -33.92
C ARG A 236 21.15 6.75 -32.95
N ALA A 237 20.36 7.61 -32.30
CA ALA A 237 19.30 7.19 -31.40
C ALA A 237 17.99 6.93 -32.18
N HIS A 238 17.38 5.78 -31.90
CA HIS A 238 16.06 5.40 -32.36
C HIS A 238 15.13 5.31 -31.15
N THR A 239 14.55 6.44 -30.78
CA THR A 239 13.78 6.61 -29.53
C THR A 239 12.61 5.62 -29.43
N CYS A 240 11.88 5.41 -30.55
CA CYS A 240 10.73 4.49 -30.62
C CYS A 240 11.11 3.00 -30.58
N PHE A 241 12.40 2.67 -30.69
CA PHE A 241 12.91 1.30 -30.66
C PHE A 241 13.86 1.06 -29.48
N ASN A 242 13.99 2.06 -28.60
CA ASN A 242 14.96 2.08 -27.50
C ASN A 242 16.34 1.56 -27.97
N ARG A 243 16.79 2.00 -29.15
CA ARG A 243 17.98 1.44 -29.82
C ARG A 243 18.98 2.54 -30.15
N LEU A 244 20.25 2.27 -29.89
CA LEU A 244 21.38 3.06 -30.40
C LEU A 244 22.11 2.25 -31.48
N ASP A 245 22.17 2.84 -32.67
CA ASP A 245 23.03 2.33 -33.74
C ASP A 245 24.42 2.95 -33.59
N LEU A 246 25.42 2.10 -33.36
CA LEU A 246 26.82 2.43 -33.25
C LEU A 246 27.54 2.12 -34.57
N PRO A 247 28.12 3.13 -35.23
CA PRO A 247 29.04 2.91 -36.33
C PRO A 247 30.19 1.99 -35.92
N LEU A 248 30.60 1.09 -36.81
CA LEU A 248 31.78 0.26 -36.61
C LEU A 248 33.05 1.10 -36.76
N TYR A 249 33.54 1.66 -35.65
CA TYR A 249 34.78 2.41 -35.57
C TYR A 249 36.02 1.53 -35.79
N GLU A 250 37.06 2.09 -36.40
CA GLU A 250 38.32 1.37 -36.64
C GLU A 250 39.11 1.15 -35.34
N SER A 251 38.89 2.02 -34.34
CA SER A 251 39.54 1.91 -33.03
C SER A 251 38.66 2.35 -31.86
N LYS A 252 38.96 1.82 -30.67
CA LYS A 252 38.33 2.26 -29.41
C LYS A 252 38.54 3.76 -29.16
N SER A 253 39.70 4.30 -29.55
CA SER A 253 40.03 5.71 -29.36
C SER A 253 39.13 6.61 -30.19
N GLU A 254 38.91 6.23 -31.45
CA GLU A 254 38.00 6.92 -32.37
C GLU A 254 36.55 6.89 -31.87
N MET A 255 36.06 5.71 -31.47
CA MET A 255 34.73 5.56 -30.86
C MET A 255 34.53 6.51 -29.66
N LEU A 256 35.53 6.57 -28.78
CA LEU A 256 35.49 7.40 -27.58
C LEU A 256 35.43 8.89 -27.94
N THR A 257 36.19 9.32 -28.95
CA THR A 257 36.14 10.70 -29.46
C THR A 257 34.73 11.09 -29.91
N TYR A 258 34.07 10.24 -30.70
CA TYR A 258 32.72 10.53 -31.19
C TYR A 258 31.65 10.45 -30.10
N LEU A 259 31.75 9.49 -29.17
CA LEU A 259 30.82 9.41 -28.03
C LEU A 259 30.93 10.64 -27.12
N ILE A 260 32.15 11.06 -26.79
CA ILE A 260 32.37 12.28 -25.99
C ILE A 260 31.82 13.49 -26.72
N ALA A 261 32.06 13.60 -28.04
CA ALA A 261 31.53 14.70 -28.83
C ALA A 261 30.00 14.78 -28.77
N VAL A 262 29.28 13.65 -28.84
CA VAL A 262 27.81 13.62 -28.73
C VAL A 262 27.34 14.01 -27.32
N VAL A 263 27.97 13.49 -26.26
CA VAL A 263 27.60 13.81 -24.88
C VAL A 263 27.86 15.28 -24.57
N SER A 264 28.93 15.85 -25.09
CA SER A 264 29.29 17.26 -24.92
C SER A 264 28.43 18.24 -25.73
N GLN A 265 27.61 17.76 -26.66
CA GLN A 265 26.77 18.61 -27.50
C GLN A 265 25.46 19.06 -26.84
N ASP A 266 25.19 18.69 -25.58
CA ASP A 266 23.97 19.08 -24.84
C ASP A 266 22.68 18.92 -25.69
N ALA A 267 22.62 17.83 -26.46
CA ALA A 267 21.47 17.49 -27.30
C ALA A 267 20.28 17.09 -26.40
N THR A 268 19.54 18.09 -25.94
CA THR A 268 18.31 17.95 -25.13
C THR A 268 17.04 17.87 -25.97
N GLY A 269 17.16 17.66 -27.28
CA GLY A 269 16.05 17.69 -28.23
C GLY A 269 15.70 16.33 -28.81
N PHE A 270 14.41 15.99 -28.76
CA PHE A 270 13.78 14.92 -29.53
C PHE A 270 13.62 15.31 -31.01
N SER A 271 14.70 15.66 -31.72
CA SER A 271 14.70 15.74 -33.19
C SER A 271 16.10 15.99 -33.73
N MET A 272 16.56 15.08 -34.60
CA MET A 272 17.00 15.42 -35.96
C MET A 272 16.93 14.15 -36.81
N GLU A 273 15.71 13.70 -37.05
CA GLU A 273 15.11 13.49 -38.39
C GLU A 273 13.58 13.48 -38.23
#